data_AF-A0A1F4CDY6-F1
#
_entry.id   AF-A0A1F4CDY6-F1
#
_cell.length_a   1.000
_cell.length_b   1.000
_cell.length_c   1.000
_cell.angle_alpha   90.00
_cell.angle_beta   90.00
_cell.angle_gamma   90.00
#
_symmetry.space_group_name_H-M   'P 1'
#
loop_
_entity.id
_entity.type
_entity.pdbx_description
1 polymer ?
#
loop_
_entity_poly.entity_id
_entity_poly.type
_entity_poly.pdbx_seq_one_letter_code
_entity_poly.pdbx_strand_id
1 'polypeptide(L)'
;MHPASIFWAFLKLGCTSFGGPIAHIAYFRNEFVEQRKWLDDKAYTDLVALCNFLPGPASSQIGIALGTLKAGVPGGFAAWLGFTMPSALALLLFAYGFTAFGLSADAGWIHGLKIVAVAVVAQAVWGMGKTLCPDRLRATLAIAATLIVFAWPSAWGQIVAIVLGALVGLRYLPPVTLHQPENTRFMVSKAAAVAAWVLFFGLLFALPAVARLTASQALATFDSFYRTGSLVFGGGHVVLPLLRNEVVLSGWVSDSVFLAGYGAAQAVPGPLFTFAAYLGSVLS
;
A
#
# COMPACT_ATOMS: atom_id res chain seq x y z
N MET A 1 6.25 26.14 2.40
CA MET A 1 5.57 25.71 3.65
C MET A 1 6.58 24.94 4.50
N HIS A 2 6.55 25.02 5.84
CA HIS A 2 7.56 24.33 6.68
C HIS A 2 7.21 22.83 6.84
N PRO A 3 8.17 21.89 6.73
CA PRO A 3 7.91 20.45 6.86
C PRO A 3 7.16 20.06 8.15
N ALA A 4 7.43 20.72 9.28
CA ALA A 4 6.70 20.46 10.52
C ALA A 4 5.19 20.73 10.41
N SER A 5 4.77 21.76 9.68
CA SER A 5 3.34 22.05 9.47
C SER A 5 2.66 20.99 8.60
N ILE A 6 3.41 20.41 7.65
CA ILE A 6 2.95 19.28 6.84
C ILE A 6 2.82 18.04 7.72
N PHE A 7 3.84 17.74 8.54
CA PHE A 7 3.82 16.63 9.48
C PHE A 7 2.57 16.66 10.37
N TRP A 8 2.26 17.79 11.01
CA TRP A 8 1.08 17.90 11.89
C TRP A 8 -0.25 17.73 11.13
N ALA A 9 -0.35 18.24 9.90
CA ALA A 9 -1.53 18.05 9.06
C ALA A 9 -1.75 16.57 8.74
N PHE A 10 -0.68 15.86 8.36
CA PHE A 10 -0.75 14.42 8.09
C PHE A 10 -0.85 13.56 9.34
N LEU A 11 -0.33 14.01 10.49
CA LEU A 11 -0.46 13.32 11.78
C LEU A 11 -1.91 13.29 12.23
N LYS A 12 -2.63 14.41 12.13
CA LYS A 12 -4.07 14.46 12.36
C LYS A 12 -4.78 13.39 11.54
N LEU A 13 -4.48 13.31 10.24
CA LEU A 13 -5.08 12.33 9.34
C LEU A 13 -4.64 10.90 9.65
N GLY A 14 -3.39 10.67 10.05
CA GLY A 14 -2.89 9.36 10.49
C GLY A 14 -3.62 8.84 11.74
N CYS A 15 -4.13 9.73 12.59
CA CYS A 15 -4.92 9.39 13.77
C CYS A 15 -6.44 9.26 13.50
N THR A 16 -6.95 9.70 12.35
CA THR A 16 -8.41 9.79 12.11
C THR A 16 -8.91 9.09 10.84
N SER A 17 -8.02 8.70 9.93
CA SER A 17 -8.42 8.12 8.64
C SER A 17 -8.70 6.63 8.77
N PHE A 18 -9.97 6.24 8.90
CA PHE A 18 -10.41 4.84 8.88
C PHE A 18 -11.00 4.46 7.52
N GLY A 19 -11.12 3.17 7.23
CA GLY A 19 -11.85 2.69 6.04
C GLY A 19 -10.99 2.49 4.78
N GLY A 20 -9.67 2.51 4.92
CA GLY A 20 -8.74 2.10 3.87
C GLY A 20 -8.57 3.11 2.73
N PRO A 21 -7.97 2.70 1.59
CA PRO A 21 -7.44 3.61 0.58
C PRO A 21 -8.45 4.59 -0.01
N ILE A 22 -9.68 4.13 -0.30
CA ILE A 22 -10.74 4.99 -0.86
C ILE A 22 -11.16 6.06 0.14
N ALA A 23 -11.30 5.69 1.41
CA ALA A 23 -11.61 6.63 2.48
C ALA A 23 -10.47 7.63 2.67
N HIS A 24 -9.21 7.18 2.68
CA HIS A 24 -8.05 8.06 2.79
C HIS A 24 -7.99 9.10 1.66
N ILE A 25 -8.29 8.69 0.43
CA ILE A 25 -8.38 9.61 -0.71
C ILE A 25 -9.50 10.64 -0.49
N ALA A 26 -10.64 10.25 0.09
CA ALA A 26 -11.70 11.20 0.42
C ALA A 26 -11.27 12.16 1.56
N TYR A 27 -10.64 11.65 2.63
CA TYR A 27 -10.12 12.46 3.73
C TYR A 27 -9.08 13.48 3.24
N PHE A 28 -8.17 13.06 2.37
CA PHE A 28 -7.15 13.93 1.79
C PHE A 28 -7.77 15.01 0.90
N ARG A 29 -8.80 14.68 0.12
CA ARG A 29 -9.54 15.66 -0.68
C ARG A 29 -10.20 16.71 0.22
N ASN A 30 -10.94 16.30 1.24
CA ASN A 30 -11.58 17.23 2.18
C ASN A 30 -10.55 18.13 2.89
N GLU A 31 -9.47 17.55 3.44
CA GLU A 31 -8.47 18.35 4.17
C GLU A 31 -7.65 19.25 3.23
N PHE A 32 -7.17 18.74 2.10
CA PHE A 32 -6.19 19.45 1.26
C PHE A 32 -6.81 20.22 0.08
N VAL A 33 -7.99 19.85 -0.40
CA VAL A 33 -8.70 20.60 -1.46
C VAL A 33 -9.70 21.56 -0.83
N GLU A 34 -10.61 21.07 0.01
CA GLU A 34 -11.73 21.87 0.50
C GLU A 34 -11.33 22.82 1.65
N GLN A 35 -10.65 22.29 2.67
CA GLN A 35 -10.31 23.07 3.86
C GLN A 35 -9.05 23.91 3.68
N ARG A 36 -7.91 23.27 3.38
CA ARG A 36 -6.62 23.95 3.30
C ARG A 36 -6.31 24.57 1.95
N LYS A 37 -7.05 24.19 0.90
CA LYS A 37 -6.87 24.69 -0.48
C LYS A 37 -5.41 24.62 -0.96
N TRP A 38 -4.75 23.50 -0.65
CA TRP A 38 -3.40 23.20 -1.10
C TRP A 38 -3.34 22.96 -2.61
N LEU A 39 -4.39 22.40 -3.18
CA LEU A 39 -4.57 22.17 -4.60
C LEU A 39 -6.06 22.17 -4.92
N ASP A 40 -6.39 22.37 -6.19
CA ASP A 40 -7.77 22.30 -6.64
C ASP A 40 -8.20 20.85 -6.92
N ASP A 41 -9.47 20.68 -7.24
CA ASP A 41 -10.07 19.36 -7.46
C ASP A 41 -9.48 18.64 -8.68
N LYS A 42 -9.09 19.42 -9.70
CA LYS A 42 -8.50 18.91 -10.93
C LYS A 42 -7.09 18.36 -10.68
N ALA A 43 -6.22 19.16 -10.07
CA ALA A 43 -4.87 18.73 -9.70
C ALA A 43 -4.90 17.56 -8.72
N TYR A 44 -5.88 17.51 -7.81
CA TYR A 44 -6.06 16.37 -6.93
C TYR A 44 -6.43 15.09 -7.70
N THR A 45 -7.36 15.20 -8.66
CA THR A 45 -7.76 14.08 -9.51
C THR A 45 -6.61 13.57 -10.37
N ASP A 46 -5.83 14.47 -10.96
CA ASP A 46 -4.63 14.11 -11.74
C ASP A 46 -3.60 13.40 -10.85
N LEU A 47 -3.41 13.87 -9.62
CA LEU A 47 -2.51 13.24 -8.66
C LEU A 47 -2.98 11.84 -8.25
N VAL A 48 -4.29 11.68 -7.98
CA VAL A 48 -4.91 10.38 -7.70
C VAL A 48 -4.71 9.42 -8.88
N ALA A 49 -4.89 9.88 -10.12
CA ALA A 49 -4.67 9.07 -11.31
C ALA A 49 -3.20 8.62 -11.43
N LEU A 50 -2.25 9.54 -11.23
CA LEU A 50 -0.82 9.24 -11.24
C LEU A 50 -0.44 8.19 -10.18
N CYS A 51 -0.91 8.35 -8.94
CA CYS A 51 -0.61 7.42 -7.86
C CYS A 51 -1.31 6.05 -8.00
N ASN A 52 -2.40 5.96 -8.77
CA ASN A 52 -3.01 4.67 -9.11
C ASN A 52 -2.30 3.96 -10.28
N PHE A 53 -1.56 4.72 -11.11
CA PHE A 53 -0.76 4.17 -12.19
C PHE A 53 0.56 3.57 -11.69
N LEU A 54 1.17 4.19 -10.68
CA LEU A 54 2.45 3.74 -10.11
C LEU A 54 2.26 2.57 -9.15
N PRO A 55 3.21 1.61 -9.10
CA PRO A 55 3.18 0.57 -8.08
C PRO A 55 3.38 1.16 -6.68
N GLY A 56 2.58 0.69 -5.74
CA GLY A 56 2.62 1.00 -4.32
C GLY A 56 1.26 1.42 -3.74
N PRO A 57 1.21 1.74 -2.44
CA PRO A 57 0.00 2.19 -1.77
C PRO A 57 -0.46 3.56 -2.27
N ALA A 58 -1.54 3.60 -3.06
CA ALA A 58 -2.10 4.83 -3.62
C ALA A 58 -2.27 5.95 -2.57
N SER A 59 -2.89 5.68 -1.40
CA SER A 59 -3.09 6.72 -0.38
C SER A 59 -1.77 7.27 0.18
N SER A 60 -0.77 6.42 0.43
CA SER A 60 0.52 6.88 0.97
C SER A 60 1.33 7.64 -0.09
N GLN A 61 1.28 7.19 -1.35
CA GLN A 61 1.89 7.91 -2.47
C GLN A 61 1.29 9.30 -2.66
N ILE A 62 -0.04 9.42 -2.59
CA ILE A 62 -0.72 10.73 -2.67
C ILE A 62 -0.26 11.63 -1.53
N GLY A 63 -0.15 11.10 -0.30
CA GLY A 63 0.35 11.87 0.85
C GLY A 63 1.78 12.36 0.65
N ILE A 64 2.69 11.47 0.23
CA ILE A 64 4.09 11.81 -0.10
C ILE A 64 4.13 12.88 -1.20
N ALA A 65 3.33 12.72 -2.25
CA ALA A 65 3.31 13.65 -3.37
C ALA A 65 2.77 15.03 -2.96
N LEU A 66 1.69 15.09 -2.17
CA LEU A 66 1.17 16.33 -1.60
C LEU A 66 2.20 17.04 -0.72
N GLY A 67 2.89 16.29 0.15
CA GLY A 67 3.98 16.84 0.96
C GLY A 67 5.13 17.35 0.08
N THR A 68 5.49 16.60 -0.96
CA THR A 68 6.54 16.96 -1.91
C THR A 68 6.20 18.21 -2.72
N LEU A 69 4.94 18.37 -3.12
CA LEU A 69 4.44 19.58 -3.78
C LEU A 69 4.54 20.83 -2.88
N LYS A 70 4.48 20.67 -1.55
CA LYS A 70 4.47 21.80 -0.62
C LYS A 70 5.82 22.20 -0.03
N ALA A 71 6.75 21.27 0.12
CA ALA A 71 8.08 21.54 0.67
C ALA A 71 9.20 20.67 0.10
N GLY A 72 9.05 20.16 -1.14
CA GLY A 72 10.02 19.27 -1.75
C GLY A 72 10.16 17.95 -0.99
N VAL A 73 11.27 17.23 -1.22
CA VAL A 73 11.54 15.92 -0.60
C VAL A 73 11.34 15.91 0.93
N PRO A 74 11.79 16.90 1.71
CA PRO A 74 11.52 16.95 3.16
C PRO A 74 10.02 17.00 3.50
N GLY A 75 9.22 17.68 2.68
CA GLY A 75 7.76 17.71 2.82
C GLY A 75 7.12 16.35 2.58
N GLY A 76 7.63 15.59 1.59
CA GLY A 76 7.19 14.22 1.33
C GLY A 76 7.46 13.28 2.50
N PHE A 77 8.67 13.35 3.09
CA PHE A 77 9.00 12.60 4.30
C PHE A 77 8.14 13.00 5.49
N ALA A 78 7.92 14.29 5.70
CA ALA A 78 7.06 14.80 6.78
C ALA A 78 5.62 14.28 6.65
N ALA A 79 5.06 14.29 5.43
CA ALA A 79 3.73 13.77 5.15
C ALA A 79 3.64 12.26 5.38
N TRP A 80 4.60 11.49 4.86
CA TRP A 80 4.66 10.04 5.06
C TRP A 80 4.74 9.68 6.54
N LEU A 81 5.64 10.34 7.27
CA LEU A 81 5.86 10.07 8.68
C LEU A 81 4.61 10.42 9.50
N GLY A 82 4.01 11.59 9.29
CA GLY A 82 2.79 11.99 9.99
C GLY A 82 1.64 11.01 9.75
N PHE A 83 1.43 10.60 8.50
CA PHE A 83 0.32 9.70 8.15
C PHE A 83 0.53 8.25 8.61
N THR A 84 1.78 7.78 8.62
CA THR A 84 2.12 6.36 8.81
C THR A 84 2.52 6.05 10.26
N MET A 85 3.19 6.98 10.95
CA MET A 85 3.74 6.74 12.28
C MET A 85 2.69 6.31 13.32
N PRO A 86 1.49 6.93 13.44
CA PRO A 86 0.53 6.57 14.47
C PRO A 86 0.12 5.09 14.42
N SER A 87 -0.19 4.59 13.24
CA SER A 87 -0.57 3.18 13.08
C SER A 87 0.60 2.23 13.22
N ALA A 88 1.77 2.60 12.71
CA ALA A 88 2.99 1.79 12.89
C ALA A 88 3.32 1.61 14.38
N LEU A 89 3.23 2.68 15.17
CA LEU A 89 3.44 2.61 16.62
C LEU A 89 2.37 1.78 17.32
N ALA A 90 1.09 1.98 16.99
CA ALA A 90 0.00 1.19 17.58
C ALA A 90 0.17 -0.32 17.31
N LEU A 91 0.55 -0.69 16.08
CA LEU A 91 0.76 -2.07 15.68
C LEU A 91 2.03 -2.69 16.24
N LEU A 92 3.10 -1.91 16.37
CA LEU A 92 4.31 -2.32 17.05
C LEU A 92 4.04 -2.59 18.54
N LEU A 93 3.33 -1.69 19.21
CA LEU A 93 2.92 -1.86 20.62
C LEU A 93 2.01 -3.09 20.79
N PHE A 94 1.10 -3.32 19.84
CA PHE A 94 0.29 -4.54 19.83
C PHE A 94 1.14 -5.80 19.69
N ALA A 95 2.15 -5.80 18.81
CA ALA A 95 3.06 -6.94 18.63
C ALA A 95 3.81 -7.28 19.94
N TYR A 96 4.41 -6.29 20.58
CA TYR A 96 5.10 -6.47 21.87
C TYR A 96 4.16 -6.85 23.00
N GLY A 97 2.95 -6.29 23.03
CA GLY A 97 1.92 -6.70 24.00
C GLY A 97 1.50 -8.15 23.80
N PHE A 98 1.29 -8.57 22.55
CA PHE A 98 0.90 -9.93 22.23
C PHE A 98 1.89 -10.97 22.76
N THR A 99 3.19 -10.71 22.61
CA THR A 99 4.25 -11.58 23.14
C THR A 99 4.42 -11.45 24.65
N ALA A 100 4.43 -10.22 25.20
CA ALA A 100 4.66 -9.99 26.63
C ALA A 100 3.56 -10.55 27.54
N PHE A 101 2.30 -10.53 27.08
CA PHE A 101 1.17 -11.04 27.85
C PHE A 101 0.90 -12.53 27.63
N GLY A 102 1.73 -13.23 26.85
CA GLY A 102 1.57 -14.66 26.57
C GLY A 102 0.21 -15.00 25.95
N LEU A 103 -0.36 -14.07 25.18
CA LEU A 103 -1.66 -14.26 24.57
C LEU A 103 -1.58 -15.38 23.54
N SER A 104 -2.34 -16.45 23.76
CA SER A 104 -2.35 -17.58 22.84
C SER A 104 -3.09 -17.21 21.57
N ALA A 105 -2.54 -17.64 20.43
CA ALA A 105 -3.18 -17.61 19.11
C ALA A 105 -4.57 -18.29 19.08
N ASP A 106 -4.87 -19.11 20.08
CA ASP A 106 -6.11 -19.88 20.25
C ASP A 106 -7.12 -19.20 21.17
N ALA A 107 -6.81 -18.02 21.70
CA ALA A 107 -7.77 -17.25 22.48
C ALA A 107 -9.01 -16.92 21.63
N GLY A 108 -10.21 -17.06 22.21
CA GLY A 108 -11.47 -16.91 21.47
C GLY A 108 -11.65 -15.56 20.76
N TRP A 109 -11.02 -14.49 21.25
CA TRP A 109 -11.02 -13.18 20.60
C TRP A 109 -10.21 -13.16 19.28
N ILE A 110 -9.19 -14.01 19.13
CA ILE A 110 -8.43 -14.18 17.88
C ILE A 110 -9.27 -14.90 16.84
N HIS A 111 -10.11 -15.86 17.24
CA HIS A 111 -11.09 -16.44 16.33
C HIS A 111 -12.06 -15.37 15.79
N GLY A 112 -12.51 -14.44 16.65
CA GLY A 112 -13.25 -13.25 16.23
C GLY A 112 -12.50 -12.42 15.18
N LEU A 113 -11.21 -12.17 15.39
CA LEU A 113 -10.37 -11.45 14.42
C LEU A 113 -10.22 -12.21 13.09
N LYS A 114 -10.13 -13.55 13.09
CA LYS A 114 -10.10 -14.35 11.86
C LYS A 114 -11.39 -14.21 11.04
N ILE A 115 -12.56 -14.17 11.70
CA ILE A 115 -13.85 -13.95 11.03
C ILE A 115 -13.90 -12.54 10.43
N VAL A 116 -13.46 -11.53 11.20
CA VAL A 116 -13.34 -10.15 10.70
C VAL A 116 -12.40 -10.08 9.50
N ALA A 117 -11.29 -10.81 9.52
CA ALA A 117 -10.36 -10.86 8.40
C ALA A 117 -11.02 -11.33 7.10
N VAL A 118 -11.82 -12.40 7.15
CA VAL A 118 -12.58 -12.89 5.98
C VAL A 118 -13.56 -11.83 5.48
N ALA A 119 -14.30 -11.19 6.40
CA ALA A 119 -15.25 -10.14 6.04
C ALA A 119 -14.57 -8.93 5.38
N VAL A 120 -13.39 -8.53 5.86
CA VAL A 120 -12.63 -7.41 5.28
C VAL A 120 -12.05 -7.79 3.92
N VAL A 121 -11.50 -8.99 3.75
CA VAL A 121 -11.03 -9.45 2.43
C VAL A 121 -12.20 -9.46 1.44
N ALA A 122 -13.37 -9.95 1.85
CA ALA A 122 -14.57 -9.93 1.01
C ALA A 122 -15.01 -8.49 0.67
N GLN A 123 -15.01 -7.58 1.65
CA GLN A 123 -15.32 -6.17 1.44
C GLN A 123 -14.32 -5.49 0.49
N ALA A 124 -13.03 -5.82 0.60
CA ALA A 124 -11.98 -5.28 -0.26
C ALA A 124 -12.17 -5.74 -1.71
N VAL A 125 -12.43 -7.03 -1.93
CA VAL A 125 -12.73 -7.59 -3.27
C VAL A 125 -13.98 -6.93 -3.86
N TRP A 126 -15.02 -6.76 -3.05
CA TRP A 126 -16.26 -6.09 -3.47
C TRP A 126 -16.06 -4.63 -3.86
N GLY A 127 -15.31 -3.88 -3.05
CA GLY A 127 -14.97 -2.47 -3.32
C GLY A 127 -14.09 -2.33 -4.57
N MET A 128 -13.08 -3.18 -4.73
CA MET A 128 -12.24 -3.23 -5.94
C MET A 128 -13.05 -3.58 -7.18
N GLY A 129 -13.98 -4.54 -7.08
CA GLY A 129 -14.86 -4.92 -8.19
C GLY A 129 -15.70 -3.74 -8.68
N LYS A 130 -16.31 -2.97 -7.77
CA LYS A 130 -17.08 -1.77 -8.13
C LYS A 130 -16.25 -0.70 -8.83
N THR A 131 -15.00 -0.52 -8.42
CA THR A 131 -14.13 0.55 -8.94
C THR A 131 -13.38 0.14 -10.21
N LEU A 132 -12.84 -1.07 -10.26
CA LEU A 132 -11.96 -1.56 -11.33
C LEU A 132 -12.71 -2.32 -12.43
N CYS A 133 -13.88 -2.90 -12.10
CA CYS A 133 -14.69 -3.70 -13.02
C CYS A 133 -16.11 -3.13 -13.22
N PRO A 134 -16.29 -1.84 -13.54
CA PRO A 134 -17.62 -1.21 -13.64
C PRO A 134 -18.44 -1.69 -14.85
N ASP A 135 -17.79 -2.27 -15.86
CA ASP A 135 -18.41 -2.71 -17.10
C ASP A 135 -18.16 -4.20 -17.37
N ARG A 136 -18.97 -4.78 -18.28
CA ARG A 136 -18.91 -6.20 -18.62
C ARG A 136 -17.55 -6.63 -19.16
N LEU A 137 -16.85 -5.77 -19.89
CA LEU A 137 -15.54 -6.09 -20.46
C LEU A 137 -14.49 -6.19 -19.35
N ARG A 138 -14.41 -5.21 -18.45
CA ARG A 138 -13.46 -5.24 -17.33
C ARG A 138 -13.77 -6.37 -16.34
N ALA A 139 -15.05 -6.64 -16.07
CA ALA A 139 -15.45 -7.76 -15.23
C ALA A 139 -15.08 -9.13 -15.83
N THR A 140 -15.29 -9.32 -17.14
CA THR A 140 -14.89 -10.56 -17.83
C THR A 140 -13.38 -10.73 -17.86
N LEU A 141 -12.62 -9.64 -18.07
CA LEU A 141 -11.15 -9.66 -17.96
C LEU A 141 -10.67 -10.04 -16.55
N ALA A 142 -11.31 -9.53 -15.49
CA ALA A 142 -10.96 -9.88 -14.12
C ALA A 142 -11.22 -11.35 -13.79
N ILE A 143 -12.35 -11.90 -14.25
CA ILE A 143 -12.66 -13.33 -14.10
C ILE A 143 -11.66 -14.18 -14.89
N ALA A 144 -11.38 -13.81 -16.14
CA ALA A 144 -10.40 -14.52 -16.98
C ALA A 144 -9.00 -14.51 -16.37
N ALA A 145 -8.54 -13.36 -15.88
CA ALA A 145 -7.25 -13.24 -15.18
C ALA A 145 -7.22 -14.11 -13.92
N THR A 146 -8.32 -14.15 -13.16
CA THR A 146 -8.46 -15.02 -11.99
C THR A 146 -8.32 -16.49 -12.39
N LEU A 147 -9.05 -16.95 -13.42
CA LEU A 147 -8.96 -18.32 -13.91
C LEU A 147 -7.53 -18.70 -14.38
N ILE A 148 -6.84 -17.79 -15.08
CA ILE A 148 -5.46 -18.00 -15.52
C ILE A 148 -4.53 -18.18 -14.31
N VAL A 149 -4.60 -17.29 -13.33
CA VAL A 149 -3.74 -17.33 -12.14
C VAL A 149 -4.03 -18.56 -11.27
N PHE A 150 -5.29 -18.99 -11.18
CA PHE A 150 -5.66 -20.23 -10.48
C PHE A 150 -5.18 -21.49 -11.21
N ALA A 151 -5.32 -21.54 -12.53
CA ALA A 151 -4.89 -22.70 -13.33
C ALA A 151 -3.36 -22.81 -13.43
N TRP A 152 -2.66 -21.66 -13.42
CA TRP A 152 -1.20 -21.59 -13.50
C TRP A 152 -0.64 -20.62 -12.43
N PRO A 153 -0.51 -21.08 -11.18
CA PRO A 153 -0.05 -20.26 -10.05
C PRO A 153 1.47 -20.03 -10.12
N SER A 154 1.92 -19.29 -11.13
CA SER A 154 3.31 -18.94 -11.37
C SER A 154 3.44 -17.48 -11.83
N ALA A 155 4.65 -16.93 -11.77
CA ALA A 155 4.95 -15.60 -12.30
C ALA A 155 4.58 -15.46 -13.78
N TRP A 156 4.74 -16.54 -14.57
CA TRP A 156 4.35 -16.56 -15.98
C TRP A 156 2.83 -16.43 -16.16
N GLY A 157 2.04 -17.10 -15.33
CA GLY A 157 0.57 -16.98 -15.37
C GLY A 157 0.12 -15.54 -15.10
N GLN A 158 0.74 -14.86 -14.14
CA GLN A 158 0.48 -13.45 -13.84
C GLN A 158 0.87 -12.52 -14.99
N ILE A 159 2.08 -12.71 -15.56
CA ILE A 159 2.55 -11.91 -16.71
C ILE A 159 1.61 -12.08 -17.91
N VAL A 160 1.20 -13.30 -18.22
CA VAL A 160 0.26 -13.59 -19.31
C VAL A 160 -1.08 -12.90 -19.08
N ALA A 161 -1.63 -12.98 -17.86
CA ALA A 161 -2.88 -12.29 -17.52
C ALA A 161 -2.78 -10.77 -17.71
N ILE A 162 -1.67 -10.15 -17.29
CA ILE A 162 -1.40 -8.72 -17.47
C ILE A 162 -1.30 -8.36 -18.95
N VAL A 163 -0.51 -9.10 -19.73
CA VAL A 163 -0.32 -8.83 -21.17
C VAL A 163 -1.62 -8.98 -21.93
N LEU A 164 -2.41 -10.03 -21.69
CA LEU A 164 -3.71 -10.22 -22.33
C LEU A 164 -4.69 -9.10 -21.95
N GLY A 165 -4.75 -8.74 -20.66
CA GLY A 165 -5.55 -7.61 -20.18
C GLY A 165 -5.16 -6.30 -20.85
N ALA A 166 -3.86 -6.04 -21.02
CA ALA A 166 -3.35 -4.86 -21.70
C ALA A 166 -3.71 -4.84 -23.19
N LEU A 167 -3.55 -5.95 -23.91
CA LEU A 167 -3.89 -6.05 -25.34
C LEU A 167 -5.38 -5.85 -25.59
N VAL A 168 -6.24 -6.47 -24.78
CA VAL A 168 -7.70 -6.27 -24.87
C VAL A 168 -8.07 -4.84 -24.49
N GLY A 169 -7.45 -4.30 -23.43
CA GLY A 169 -7.64 -2.92 -22.99
C GLY A 169 -7.31 -1.92 -24.09
N LEU A 170 -6.16 -2.05 -24.75
CA LEU A 170 -5.73 -1.18 -25.85
C LEU A 170 -6.69 -1.22 -27.05
N ARG A 171 -7.32 -2.37 -27.30
CA ARG A 171 -8.18 -2.55 -28.47
C ARG A 171 -9.62 -2.08 -28.25
N TYR A 172 -10.14 -2.23 -27.03
CA TYR A 172 -11.57 -2.12 -26.73
C TYR A 172 -11.92 -1.06 -25.68
N LEU A 173 -10.98 -0.59 -24.85
CA LEU A 173 -11.27 0.49 -23.91
C LEU A 173 -11.08 1.85 -24.60
N PRO A 174 -11.98 2.82 -24.33
CA PRO A 174 -11.83 4.16 -24.87
C PRO A 174 -10.53 4.80 -24.34
N PRO A 175 -9.83 5.59 -25.17
CA PRO A 175 -8.67 6.34 -24.72
C PRO A 175 -9.09 7.28 -23.58
N VAL A 176 -8.32 7.29 -22.51
CA VAL A 176 -8.55 8.21 -21.39
C VAL A 176 -8.14 9.60 -21.84
N THR A 177 -9.06 10.56 -21.76
CA THR A 177 -8.78 11.97 -22.05
C THR A 177 -7.84 12.50 -20.97
N LEU A 178 -6.55 12.58 -21.29
CA LEU A 178 -5.57 13.24 -20.44
C LEU A 178 -5.82 14.75 -20.54
N HIS A 179 -6.24 15.35 -19.43
CA HIS A 179 -6.36 16.80 -19.37
C HIS A 179 -4.96 17.40 -19.39
N GLN A 180 -4.80 18.60 -19.95
CA GLN A 180 -3.53 19.30 -19.80
C GLN A 180 -3.26 19.49 -18.31
N PRO A 181 -2.10 19.03 -17.81
CA PRO A 181 -1.77 19.18 -16.42
C PRO A 181 -1.76 20.68 -16.11
N GLU A 182 -2.45 21.07 -15.05
CA GLU A 182 -2.19 22.38 -14.46
C GLU A 182 -0.70 22.49 -14.11
N ASN A 183 -0.16 23.71 -14.05
CA ASN A 183 1.24 23.98 -13.70
C ASN A 183 1.58 23.63 -12.23
N THR A 184 1.26 22.43 -11.75
CA THR A 184 1.73 21.89 -10.47
C THR A 184 3.17 21.42 -10.65
N ARG A 185 4.11 22.34 -10.35
CA ARG A 185 5.55 22.04 -10.43
C ARG A 185 5.98 21.26 -9.19
N PHE A 186 6.40 20.01 -9.38
CA PHE A 186 7.13 19.28 -8.35
C PHE A 186 8.48 19.96 -8.11
N MET A 187 8.77 20.28 -6.85
CA MET A 187 10.05 20.85 -6.42
C MET A 187 11.10 19.74 -6.24
N VAL A 188 11.35 18.95 -7.28
CA VAL A 188 12.32 17.85 -7.27
C VAL A 188 13.36 18.08 -8.37
N SER A 189 14.64 18.08 -8.02
CA SER A 189 15.71 18.22 -9.00
C SER A 189 15.85 16.95 -9.85
N LYS A 190 16.32 17.08 -11.10
CA LYS A 190 16.61 15.92 -11.96
C LYS A 190 17.58 14.95 -11.30
N ALA A 191 18.58 15.47 -10.58
CA ALA A 191 19.54 14.66 -9.83
C ALA A 191 18.86 13.84 -8.72
N ALA A 192 17.94 14.45 -7.96
CA ALA A 192 17.18 13.74 -6.92
C ALA A 192 16.28 12.66 -7.52
N ALA A 193 15.65 12.93 -8.67
CA ALA A 193 14.85 11.94 -9.38
C ALA A 193 15.71 10.74 -9.86
N VAL A 194 16.85 11.00 -10.49
CA VAL A 194 17.78 9.94 -10.93
C VAL A 194 18.30 9.15 -9.73
N ALA A 195 18.68 9.82 -8.64
CA ALA A 195 19.11 9.16 -7.40
C ALA A 195 18.02 8.26 -6.83
N ALA A 196 16.75 8.71 -6.83
CA ALA A 196 15.62 7.89 -6.39
C ALA A 196 15.41 6.65 -7.28
N TRP A 197 15.54 6.79 -8.61
CA TRP A 197 15.46 5.65 -9.54
C TRP A 197 16.60 4.65 -9.33
N VAL A 198 17.83 5.14 -9.17
CA VAL A 198 19.00 4.29 -8.91
C VAL A 198 18.86 3.57 -7.58
N LEU A 199 18.42 4.27 -6.53
CA LEU A 199 18.18 3.66 -5.23
C LEU A 199 17.05 2.63 -5.31
N PHE A 200 15.97 2.94 -6.01
CA PHE A 200 14.82 2.05 -6.15
C PHE A 200 15.21 0.74 -6.84
N PHE A 201 15.74 0.81 -8.07
CA PHE A 201 16.13 -0.39 -8.80
C PHE A 201 17.34 -1.08 -8.16
N GLY A 202 18.27 -0.30 -7.62
CA GLY A 202 19.42 -0.82 -6.89
C GLY A 202 18.99 -1.72 -5.74
N LEU A 203 18.08 -1.24 -4.88
CA LEU A 203 17.54 -2.05 -3.78
C LEU A 203 16.72 -3.24 -4.30
N LEU A 204 15.88 -3.05 -5.32
CA LEU A 204 15.01 -4.10 -5.85
C LEU A 204 15.78 -5.32 -6.36
N PHE A 205 16.94 -5.09 -6.99
CA PHE A 205 17.77 -6.18 -7.55
C PHE A 205 18.89 -6.63 -6.62
N ALA A 206 19.49 -5.72 -5.84
CA ALA A 206 20.63 -6.06 -4.99
C ALA A 206 20.19 -6.79 -3.70
N LEU A 207 19.11 -6.36 -3.04
CA LEU A 207 18.65 -6.96 -1.79
C LEU A 207 18.44 -8.48 -1.86
N PRO A 208 17.73 -9.05 -2.85
CA PRO A 208 17.53 -10.50 -2.90
C PRO A 208 18.84 -11.25 -3.12
N ALA A 209 19.80 -10.67 -3.86
CA ALA A 209 21.12 -11.27 -4.04
C ALA A 209 21.92 -11.24 -2.73
N VAL A 210 21.97 -10.09 -2.05
CA VAL A 210 22.71 -9.93 -0.79
C VAL A 210 22.10 -10.78 0.33
N ALA A 211 20.76 -10.85 0.43
CA ALA A 211 20.07 -11.69 1.41
C ALA A 211 20.42 -13.18 1.23
N ARG A 212 20.48 -13.67 -0.01
CA ARG A 212 20.86 -15.06 -0.31
C ARG A 212 22.33 -15.35 -0.01
N LEU A 213 23.23 -14.41 -0.30
CA LEU A 213 24.67 -14.59 -0.08
C LEU A 213 25.05 -14.53 1.40
N THR A 214 24.35 -13.70 2.19
CA THR A 214 24.64 -13.50 3.61
C THR A 214 23.89 -14.45 4.53
N ALA A 215 22.84 -15.10 4.03
CA ALA A 215 21.90 -15.91 4.82
C ALA A 215 21.32 -15.16 6.05
N SER A 216 21.30 -13.82 6.01
CA SER A 216 20.83 -12.99 7.12
C SER A 216 19.30 -12.87 7.10
N GLN A 217 18.66 -13.28 8.19
CA GLN A 217 17.20 -13.17 8.35
C GLN A 217 16.73 -11.71 8.26
N ALA A 218 17.46 -10.76 8.83
CA ALA A 218 17.09 -9.34 8.78
C ALA A 218 17.08 -8.80 7.34
N LEU A 219 18.07 -9.19 6.54
CA LEU A 219 18.13 -8.81 5.12
C LEU A 219 17.05 -9.52 4.30
N ALA A 220 16.74 -10.77 4.60
CA ALA A 220 15.64 -11.50 3.96
C ALA A 220 14.27 -10.87 4.26
N THR A 221 14.03 -10.46 5.51
CA THR A 221 12.82 -9.73 5.90
C THR A 221 12.75 -8.37 5.20
N PHE A 222 13.86 -7.62 5.17
CA PHE A 222 13.92 -6.32 4.50
C PHE A 222 13.68 -6.43 2.98
N ASP A 223 14.32 -7.38 2.31
CA ASP A 223 14.07 -7.73 0.89
C ASP A 223 12.60 -8.04 0.65
N SER A 224 12.01 -8.94 1.44
CA SER A 224 10.62 -9.38 1.28
C SER A 224 9.64 -8.21 1.38
N PHE A 225 9.82 -7.34 2.38
CA PHE A 225 8.96 -6.17 2.57
C PHE A 225 9.19 -5.10 1.50
N TYR A 226 10.45 -4.86 1.13
CA TYR A 226 10.81 -3.91 0.09
C TYR A 226 10.20 -4.31 -1.26
N ARG A 227 10.38 -5.56 -1.69
CA ARG A 227 9.83 -6.11 -2.93
C ARG A 227 8.31 -6.10 -2.93
N THR A 228 7.69 -6.56 -1.83
CA THR A 228 6.23 -6.55 -1.68
C THR A 228 5.66 -5.12 -1.78
N GLY A 229 6.28 -4.16 -1.10
CA GLY A 229 5.86 -2.75 -1.15
C GLY A 229 6.11 -2.07 -2.51
N SER A 230 7.15 -2.51 -3.23
CA SER A 230 7.54 -1.95 -4.53
C SER A 230 6.75 -2.50 -5.72
N LEU A 231 6.13 -3.67 -5.59
CA LEU A 231 5.45 -4.37 -6.69
C LEU A 231 3.93 -4.45 -6.54
N VAL A 232 3.38 -3.98 -5.43
CA VAL A 232 1.93 -4.00 -5.18
C VAL A 232 1.23 -2.95 -6.05
N PHE A 233 0.19 -3.35 -6.76
CA PHE A 233 -0.72 -2.42 -7.45
C PHE A 233 -2.07 -2.44 -6.76
N GLY A 234 -2.65 -1.26 -6.56
CA GLY A 234 -3.85 -1.11 -5.74
C GLY A 234 -3.51 -0.96 -4.27
N GLY A 235 -4.43 -0.34 -3.52
CA GLY A 235 -4.15 0.11 -2.16
C GLY A 235 -3.94 -1.01 -1.13
N GLY A 236 -3.95 -0.63 0.15
CA GLY A 236 -3.65 -1.44 1.35
C GLY A 236 -4.01 -2.93 1.33
N HIS A 237 -5.12 -3.32 0.72
CA HIS A 237 -5.62 -4.70 0.79
C HIS A 237 -4.88 -5.68 -0.12
N VAL A 238 -4.25 -5.21 -1.21
CA VAL A 238 -3.51 -6.09 -2.15
C VAL A 238 -2.15 -6.48 -1.60
N VAL A 239 -1.60 -5.71 -0.65
CA VAL A 239 -0.32 -6.02 -0.02
C VAL A 239 -0.41 -7.23 0.91
N LEU A 240 -1.60 -7.50 1.46
CA LEU A 240 -1.75 -8.49 2.52
C LEU A 240 -1.51 -9.93 2.01
N PRO A 241 -2.10 -10.38 0.89
CA PRO A 241 -1.77 -11.70 0.34
C PRO A 241 -0.29 -11.84 -0.01
N LEU A 242 0.35 -10.78 -0.51
CA LEU A 242 1.77 -10.77 -0.85
C LEU A 242 2.64 -10.92 0.41
N LEU A 243 2.37 -10.13 1.46
CA LEU A 243 3.06 -10.27 2.75
C LEU A 243 2.83 -11.66 3.35
N ARG A 244 1.61 -12.20 3.29
CA ARG A 244 1.31 -13.57 3.75
C ARG A 244 2.15 -14.61 3.00
N ASN A 245 2.27 -14.45 1.68
CA ASN A 245 3.08 -15.34 0.85
C ASN A 245 4.56 -15.30 1.28
N GLU A 246 5.09 -14.12 1.59
CA GLU A 246 6.50 -13.95 2.00
C GLU A 246 6.77 -14.43 3.43
N VAL A 247 5.85 -14.26 4.39
CA VAL A 247 6.14 -14.55 5.82
C VAL A 247 5.50 -15.83 6.34
N VAL A 248 4.35 -16.25 5.81
CA VAL A 248 3.64 -17.45 6.31
C VAL A 248 4.06 -18.69 5.54
N LEU A 249 4.18 -18.61 4.21
CA LEU A 249 4.62 -19.78 3.43
C LEU A 249 6.11 -20.08 3.62
N SER A 250 6.91 -19.09 3.97
CA SER A 250 8.31 -19.28 4.38
C SER A 250 8.45 -19.90 5.78
N GLY A 251 7.35 -19.99 6.54
CA GLY A 251 7.33 -20.51 7.90
C GLY A 251 7.81 -19.54 8.97
N TRP A 252 8.07 -18.27 8.63
CA TRP A 252 8.57 -17.28 9.60
C TRP A 252 7.51 -16.82 10.58
N VAL A 253 6.25 -16.74 10.15
CA VAL A 253 5.09 -16.36 10.97
C VAL A 253 3.98 -17.37 10.77
N SER A 254 3.32 -17.79 11.86
CA SER A 254 2.16 -18.68 11.74
C SER A 254 0.93 -17.94 11.19
N ASP A 255 0.03 -18.68 10.53
CA ASP A 255 -1.21 -18.10 9.98
C ASP A 255 -2.07 -17.44 11.07
N SER A 256 -2.07 -18.00 12.28
CA SER A 256 -2.82 -17.44 13.41
C SER A 256 -2.26 -16.11 13.91
N VAL A 257 -0.94 -15.98 14.01
CA VAL A 257 -0.27 -14.72 14.39
C VAL A 257 -0.48 -13.66 13.30
N PHE A 258 -0.33 -14.05 12.03
CA PHE A 258 -0.60 -13.18 10.90
C PHE A 258 -2.03 -12.62 10.92
N LEU A 259 -3.03 -13.50 11.11
CA LEU A 259 -4.44 -13.09 11.14
C LEU A 259 -4.79 -12.25 12.38
N ALA A 260 -4.17 -12.51 13.53
CA ALA A 260 -4.35 -11.68 14.73
C ALA A 260 -3.85 -10.24 14.50
N GLY A 261 -2.64 -10.09 13.97
CA GLY A 261 -2.11 -8.77 13.63
C GLY A 261 -2.89 -8.08 12.51
N TYR A 262 -3.37 -8.84 11.51
CA TYR A 262 -4.19 -8.27 10.45
C TYR A 262 -5.50 -7.69 11.00
N GLY A 263 -6.17 -8.43 11.89
CA GLY A 263 -7.36 -7.93 12.54
C GLY A 263 -7.09 -6.71 13.43
N ALA A 264 -5.95 -6.66 14.13
CA ALA A 264 -5.53 -5.47 14.87
C ALA A 264 -5.31 -4.27 13.93
N ALA A 265 -4.73 -4.50 12.74
CA ALA A 265 -4.53 -3.45 11.74
C ALA A 265 -5.84 -2.85 11.19
N GLN A 266 -6.96 -3.57 11.29
CA GLN A 266 -8.28 -3.03 10.94
C GLN A 266 -8.86 -2.08 12.00
N ALA A 267 -8.39 -2.20 13.25
CA ALA A 267 -8.83 -1.37 14.36
C ALA A 267 -8.06 -0.05 14.48
N VAL A 268 -7.05 0.17 13.65
CA VAL A 268 -6.12 1.31 13.75
C VAL A 268 -6.32 2.25 12.55
N PRO A 269 -6.34 3.58 12.77
CA PRO A 269 -6.45 4.56 11.69
C PRO A 269 -5.16 4.63 10.87
N GLY A 270 -5.28 4.92 9.57
CA GLY A 270 -4.17 5.15 8.67
C GLY A 270 -3.86 3.97 7.75
N PRO A 271 -2.68 3.96 7.11
CA PRO A 271 -2.40 3.05 6.01
C PRO A 271 -2.16 1.61 6.49
N LEU A 272 -2.85 0.64 5.88
CA LEU A 272 -2.70 -0.80 6.19
C LEU A 272 -1.26 -1.33 6.03
N PHE A 273 -0.41 -0.62 5.30
CA PHE A 273 1.01 -0.96 5.13
C PHE A 273 1.81 -0.91 6.43
N THR A 274 1.31 -0.26 7.48
CA THR A 274 1.92 -0.31 8.82
C THR A 274 1.84 -1.67 9.47
N PHE A 275 1.08 -2.60 8.89
CA PHE A 275 1.16 -4.02 9.22
C PHE A 275 2.58 -4.59 9.06
N ALA A 276 3.42 -4.02 8.19
CA ALA A 276 4.84 -4.38 8.12
C ALA A 276 5.60 -4.09 9.42
N ALA A 277 5.20 -3.08 10.21
CA ALA A 277 5.81 -2.81 11.51
C ALA A 277 5.49 -3.92 12.52
N TYR A 278 4.23 -4.39 12.54
CA TYR A 278 3.82 -5.56 13.33
C TYR A 278 4.62 -6.80 12.94
N LEU A 279 4.65 -7.14 11.64
CA LEU A 279 5.38 -8.31 11.16
C LEU A 279 6.87 -8.21 11.46
N GLY A 280 7.47 -7.03 11.27
CA GLY A 280 8.87 -6.77 11.63
C GLY A 280 9.14 -7.04 13.10
N SER A 281 8.28 -6.56 14.00
CA SER A 281 8.40 -6.81 15.45
C SER A 281 8.21 -8.28 15.84
N VAL A 282 7.30 -9.01 15.18
CA VAL A 282 7.11 -10.45 15.40
C VAL A 282 8.33 -11.27 14.94
N LEU A 283 9.03 -10.79 13.91
CA LEU A 283 10.21 -11.44 13.33
C LEU A 283 11.54 -11.04 14.00
N SER A 284 11.52 -10.11 14.95
CA SER A 284 12.71 -9.57 15.63
C SER A 284 13.11 -10.37 16.87
#